data_AF-A0A932IW62-F1
#
_entry.id   AF-A0A932IW62-F1
#
_cell.length_a   1.000
_cell.length_b   1.000
_cell.length_c   1.000
_cell.angle_alpha   90.00
_cell.angle_beta   90.00
_cell.angle_gamma   90.00
#
_symmetry.space_group_name_H-M   'P 1'
#
loop_
_entity.id
_entity.type
_entity.pdbx_description
1 polymer ?
#
loop_
_entity_poly.entity_id
_entity_poly.type
_entity_poly.pdbx_seq_one_letter_code
_entity_poly.pdbx_strand_id
1 'polypeptide(L)' 'MPELLTAVGVAGRLHISVQTVHRYRRDGQLRVVGTYIRPSRHIVPLFNAGDLEQL' A
#
# COMPACT_ATOMS: atom_id res chain seq x y z
N MET A 1 -9.35 -6.37 13.44
CA MET A 1 -7.91 -6.25 13.15
C MET A 1 -7.77 -5.43 11.86
N PRO A 2 -6.85 -4.47 11.75
CA PRO A 2 -6.71 -3.65 10.54
C PRO A 2 -6.26 -4.52 9.36
N GLU A 3 -6.96 -4.40 8.23
CA GLU A 3 -6.60 -5.07 6.98
C GLU A 3 -5.37 -4.38 6.37
N LEU A 4 -4.31 -5.15 6.14
CA LEU A 4 -3.04 -4.64 5.59
C LEU A 4 -2.88 -5.08 4.14
N LEU A 5 -2.63 -4.11 3.27
CA LEU A 5 -2.49 -4.33 1.84
C LEU A 5 -1.08 -3.99 1.36
N THR A 6 -0.56 -4.77 0.41
CA THR A 6 0.64 -4.38 -0.34
C THR A 6 0.29 -3.27 -1.34
N ALA A 7 1.28 -2.63 -1.95
CA ALA A 7 1.03 -1.65 -3.02
C ALA A 7 0.19 -2.22 -4.18
N VAL A 8 0.36 -3.52 -4.48
CA VAL A 8 -0.44 -4.22 -5.50
C VAL A 8 -1.88 -4.42 -5.03
N GLY A 9 -2.08 -4.76 -3.76
CA GLY A 9 -3.41 -4.90 -3.16
C GLY A 9 -4.18 -3.58 -3.16
N VAL A 10 -3.51 -2.49 -2.79
CA VAL A 10 -4.08 -1.13 -2.86
C VAL A 10 -4.45 -0.77 -4.31
N ALA A 11 -3.55 -1.01 -5.26
CA ALA A 11 -3.78 -0.74 -6.67
C ALA A 11 -5.00 -1.50 -7.21
N GLY A 12 -5.13 -2.79 -6.87
CA GLY A 12 -6.29 -3.61 -7.25
C GLY A 12 -7.59 -3.10 -6.65
N ARG A 13 -7.58 -2.69 -5.38
CA ARG A 13 -8.79 -2.22 -4.68
C ARG A 13 -9.29 -0.86 -5.17
N LEU A 14 -8.37 0.04 -5.52
CA LEU A 14 -8.71 1.38 -6.02
C LEU A 14 -8.82 1.43 -7.56
N HIS A 15 -8.64 0.32 -8.26
CA HIS A 15 -8.59 0.27 -9.74
C HIS A 15 -7.58 1.25 -10.35
N ILE A 16 -6.43 1.45 -9.69
CA ILE A 16 -5.34 2.33 -10.13
C ILE A 16 -4.06 1.55 -10.40
N SER A 17 -3.06 2.22 -11.00
CA SER A 17 -1.74 1.63 -11.17
C SER A 17 -0.94 1.62 -9.86
N VAL A 18 -0.01 0.66 -9.73
CA VAL A 18 0.97 0.64 -8.62
C VAL A 18 1.82 1.92 -8.58
N GLN A 19 2.08 2.55 -9.73
CA GLN A 19 2.78 3.83 -9.79
C GLN A 19 1.99 4.95 -9.10
N THR A 20 0.67 4.95 -9.25
CA THR A 20 -0.23 5.89 -8.57
C THR A 20 -0.17 5.69 -7.05
N VAL A 21 -0.17 4.44 -6.58
CA VAL A 21 0.00 4.12 -5.15
C VAL A 21 1.33 4.67 -4.61
N HIS A 22 2.42 4.54 -5.37
CA HIS A 22 3.71 5.12 -4.98
C HIS A 22 3.69 6.66 -4.98
N ARG A 23 2.91 7.29 -5.85
CA ARG A 23 2.70 8.75 -5.85
C ARG A 23 1.96 9.19 -4.58
N TYR A 24 0.83 8.57 -4.26
CA TYR A 24 0.09 8.85 -3.02
C TYR A 24 0.95 8.67 -1.76
N ARG A 25 1.83 7.66 -1.74
CA ARG A 25 2.81 7.52 -0.66
C ARG A 25 3.78 8.70 -0.62
N ARG A 26 4.34 9.09 -1.77
CA ARG A 26 5.29 10.21 -1.87
C ARG A 26 4.65 11.52 -1.42
N ASP A 27 3.39 11.71 -1.75
CA ASP A 27 2.62 12.92 -1.46
C ASP A 27 2.04 12.90 -0.02
N GLY A 28 2.31 11.84 0.75
CA GLY A 28 1.89 11.70 2.15
C GLY A 28 0.45 11.26 2.37
N GLN A 29 -0.31 11.02 1.29
CA GLN A 29 -1.70 10.57 1.33
C GLN A 29 -1.83 9.09 1.72
N LEU A 30 -0.83 8.26 1.40
CA LEU A 30 -0.73 6.88 1.85
C LEU A 30 0.45 6.69 2.81
N ARG A 31 0.19 6.11 3.98
CA ARG A 31 1.22 5.81 4.97
C ARG A 31 1.58 4.33 4.97
N VAL A 32 2.87 4.06 5.07
CA VAL A 32 3.38 2.70 5.29
C VAL A 32 3.28 2.40 6.78
N VAL A 33 2.52 1.37 7.13
CA VAL A 33 2.28 0.96 8.52
C VAL A 33 3.11 -0.26 8.94
N GLY A 34 3.80 -0.87 7.97
CA GLY A 34 4.70 -1.99 8.22
C GLY A 34 5.37 -2.48 6.94
N THR A 35 6.16 -3.52 7.07
CA THR A 35 6.82 -4.18 5.94
C THR A 35 6.76 -5.70 6.09
N TYR A 36 6.56 -6.39 4.98
CA TYR A 36 6.69 -7.83 4.88
C TYR A 36 7.92 -8.16 4.02
N ILE A 37 8.70 -9.16 4.44
CA ILE A 37 9.87 -9.63 3.69
C ILE A 37 9.45 -10.87 2.90
N ARG A 38 9.46 -10.79 1.57
CA ARG A 38 9.21 -11.95 0.70
C ARG A 38 10.29 -13.02 0.89
N PRO A 39 10.02 -14.31 0.59
CA PRO A 39 11.05 -15.36 0.58
C PRO A 39 12.27 -15.01 -0.30
N SER A 40 12.05 -14.25 -1.37
CA SER A 40 13.11 -13.71 -2.24
C SER A 40 13.95 -12.59 -1.59
N ARG A 41 13.69 -12.25 -0.32
CA ARG A 41 14.29 -11.15 0.46
C ARG A 41 13.95 -9.73 -0.02
N HIS A 42 12.91 -9.57 -0.84
CA HIS A 42 12.40 -8.25 -1.19
C HIS A 42 11.53 -7.67 -0.06
N ILE A 43 11.78 -6.42 0.33
CA ILE A 43 10.98 -5.68 1.31
C ILE A 43 9.74 -5.11 0.62
N VAL A 44 8.55 -5.46 1.11
CA VAL A 44 7.27 -5.00 0.58
C VAL A 44 6.60 -4.11 1.62
N PRO A 45 6.31 -2.83 1.29
CA PRO A 45 5.57 -1.96 2.19
C PRO A 45 4.11 -2.41 2.31
N LEU A 46 3.57 -2.26 3.51
CA LEU A 46 2.18 -2.52 3.84
C LEU A 46 1.46 -1.21 4.18
N PHE A 47 0.24 -1.08 3.70
CA PHE A 47 -0.64 0.07 3.85
C PHE A 47 -1.91 -0.37 4.59
N ASN A 48 -2.49 0.53 5.38
CA ASN A 48 -3.76 0.26 6.03
C ASN A 48 -4.90 0.41 5.01
N ALA A 49 -5.78 -0.58 4.91
CA ALA A 49 -6.93 -0.50 3.99
C ALA A 49 -7.91 0.61 4.38
N GLY A 50 -8.01 0.95 5.68
CA GLY A 50 -8.89 2.03 6.15
C GLY A 50 -8.45 3.42 5.68
N ASP A 51 -7.19 3.61 5.31
CA ASP A 51 -6.71 4.87 4.74
C ASP A 51 -7.24 5.08 3.30
N LEU A 52 -7.70 4.00 2.64
CA LEU A 52 -8.17 4.03 1.25
C LEU A 52 -9.53 4.71 1.06
N GLU A 53 -10.35 4.78 2.10
CA GLU A 53 -11.67 5.45 2.03
C GLU A 53 -11.55 6.98 1.94
N GLN A 54 -10.38 7.53 2.29
CA GLN A 54 -10.10 8.97 2.30
C GLN A 54 -9.26 9.44 1.10
N LEU A 55 -8.91 8.51 0.21
CA LEU A 55 -8.11 8.72 -1.00
C LEU A 55 -9.01 8.84 -2.24
#